data_AF-A0A5C4NQ40-F1
#
_entry.id   AF-A0A5C4NQ40-F1
#
_cell.length_a   1.000
_cell.length_b   1.000
_cell.length_c   1.000
_cell.angle_alpha   90.00
_cell.angle_beta   90.00
_cell.angle_gamma   90.00
#
_symmetry.space_group_name_H-M   'P 1'
#
loop_
_entity.id
_entity.type
_entity.pdbx_description
1 polymer ?
#
loop_
_entity_poly.entity_id
_entity_poly.type
_entity_poly.pdbx_seq_one_letter_code
_entity_poly.pdbx_strand_id
1 'polypeptide(L)'
;MSSTSCAISGYRAPSRTSTSARWSTPGSRKAARRWASAPGPSTPTWARWKAIAWRWNSWAPPLPRVPEPVPGFLDRLARRERIPERVVVVVAHPDDEVLAAGSRMNRMENLTVIHLTDGAPRDMEDARRLGLSSRDDYGRMRRREVVAAMDALGADPELLCYWHPDKEAILHGPAILDQLVEDLGEAQVVITHAYEHGHPDHDTAALGVRLALRRLSADGREVPGVYEFPIYAIEGDRPVFGRFHPDPKSPETVLHLTEAERARRDAALAEYRSQSGVLGFASQWEERLRPAPLYDFRQPAPQGLAWYDRHGWDMTLARWREHANALLDREGA
;
A
#
# COMPACT_ATOMS: atom_id res chain seq x y z
N MET A 1 49.93 -11.57 5.75
CA MET A 1 48.85 -10.61 5.45
C MET A 1 48.08 -11.22 4.31
N SER A 2 47.06 -11.99 4.68
CA SER A 2 46.44 -12.99 3.81
C SER A 2 45.19 -12.39 3.16
N SER A 3 45.16 -12.36 1.84
CA SER A 3 43.99 -12.03 1.03
C SER A 3 43.10 -13.26 0.90
N THR A 4 41.88 -13.19 1.41
CA THR A 4 40.88 -14.25 1.19
C THR A 4 39.79 -13.69 0.29
N SER A 5 39.85 -14.10 -0.97
CA SER A 5 38.76 -13.99 -1.95
C SER A 5 37.70 -15.02 -1.59
N CYS A 6 36.44 -14.59 -1.48
CA CYS A 6 35.30 -15.49 -1.31
C CYS A 6 34.42 -15.40 -2.56
N ALA A 7 34.43 -16.47 -3.35
CA ALA A 7 33.64 -16.64 -4.57
C ALA A 7 32.24 -17.17 -4.21
N ILE A 8 31.20 -16.55 -4.74
CA ILE A 8 29.82 -17.01 -4.63
C ILE A 8 29.48 -17.88 -5.84
N SER A 9 29.10 -19.13 -5.55
CA SER A 9 28.75 -20.17 -6.51
C SER A 9 27.27 -20.13 -6.90
N GLY A 10 27.01 -19.95 -8.20
CA GLY A 10 26.21 -20.89 -9.02
C GLY A 10 24.71 -21.03 -8.76
N TYR A 11 23.90 -20.19 -9.43
CA TYR A 11 22.48 -20.46 -9.69
C TYR A 11 22.34 -21.47 -10.86
N ARG A 12 21.57 -22.55 -10.67
CA ARG A 12 21.27 -23.59 -11.67
C ARG A 12 19.85 -23.40 -12.22
N ALA A 13 19.73 -23.22 -13.54
CA ALA A 13 18.45 -23.23 -14.25
C ALA A 13 17.96 -24.66 -14.51
N PRO A 14 16.64 -24.93 -14.49
CA PRO A 14 16.08 -26.13 -15.08
C PRO A 14 15.69 -25.92 -16.54
N SER A 15 16.12 -26.84 -17.39
CA SER A 15 15.85 -26.92 -18.83
C SER A 15 14.82 -27.98 -19.17
N ARG A 16 13.98 -27.66 -20.19
CA ARG A 16 13.21 -28.55 -21.10
C ARG A 16 12.04 -29.32 -20.44
N THR A 17 10.87 -29.45 -21.07
CA THR A 17 10.66 -30.07 -22.39
C THR A 17 9.34 -29.65 -23.06
N SER A 18 9.38 -29.61 -24.38
CA SER A 18 8.26 -29.57 -25.33
C SER A 18 7.43 -30.86 -25.32
N THR A 19 6.11 -30.74 -25.49
CA THR A 19 5.29 -31.74 -26.19
C THR A 19 4.08 -31.08 -26.86
N SER A 20 4.04 -31.23 -28.18
CA SER A 20 2.93 -30.95 -29.10
C SER A 20 1.88 -32.06 -29.09
N ALA A 21 0.60 -31.70 -29.32
CA ALA A 21 -0.50 -32.46 -29.98
C ALA A 21 -1.83 -32.11 -29.31
N ARG A 22 -3.01 -32.07 -29.92
CA ARG A 22 -3.50 -32.20 -31.31
C ARG A 22 -4.95 -31.69 -31.27
N TRP A 23 -5.40 -31.10 -32.38
CA TRP A 23 -6.79 -30.77 -32.64
C TRP A 23 -7.64 -32.02 -32.90
N SER A 24 -8.84 -32.10 -32.31
CA SER A 24 -9.98 -32.84 -32.89
C SER A 24 -11.33 -32.43 -32.26
N THR A 25 -12.18 -31.76 -33.04
CA THR A 25 -13.66 -31.90 -33.05
C THR A 25 -13.99 -32.72 -34.32
N PRO A 26 -15.08 -33.52 -34.43
CA PRO A 26 -16.48 -33.07 -34.25
C PRO A 26 -17.46 -34.15 -33.75
N GLY A 27 -18.73 -33.79 -33.51
CA GLY A 27 -19.77 -34.80 -33.23
C GLY A 27 -21.17 -34.28 -32.94
N SER A 28 -21.85 -33.79 -33.96
CA SER A 28 -23.29 -33.52 -33.96
C SER A 28 -24.13 -34.80 -33.81
N ARG A 29 -25.14 -34.82 -32.93
CA ARG A 29 -26.37 -35.59 -33.13
C ARG A 29 -27.60 -34.82 -32.63
N LYS A 30 -28.44 -34.44 -33.59
CA LYS A 30 -29.85 -34.07 -33.40
C LYS A 30 -30.64 -35.32 -33.04
N ALA A 31 -31.48 -35.24 -32.02
CA ALA A 31 -32.63 -36.12 -31.85
C ALA A 31 -33.85 -35.24 -31.53
N ALA A 32 -34.72 -35.10 -32.53
CA ALA A 32 -36.03 -34.51 -32.39
C ALA A 32 -36.96 -35.52 -31.71
N ARG A 33 -37.77 -35.10 -30.74
CA ARG A 33 -39.08 -35.70 -30.48
C ARG A 33 -40.00 -34.79 -29.66
N ARG A 34 -41.10 -34.44 -30.33
CA ARG A 34 -42.49 -34.29 -29.86
C ARG A 34 -42.77 -33.23 -28.81
N TRP A 35 -43.39 -32.15 -29.30
CA TRP A 35 -44.26 -31.26 -28.53
C TRP A 35 -45.42 -32.07 -27.94
N ALA A 36 -45.41 -32.20 -26.63
CA ALA A 36 -46.57 -32.55 -25.83
C ALA A 36 -47.01 -31.30 -25.07
N SER A 37 -48.31 -31.07 -25.07
CA SER A 37 -49.04 -29.94 -24.53
C SER A 37 -48.61 -29.57 -23.12
N ALA A 38 -48.42 -28.26 -22.88
CA ALA A 38 -48.05 -27.70 -21.59
C ALA A 38 -49.13 -27.99 -20.51
N PRO A 39 -48.78 -28.51 -19.33
CA PRO A 39 -49.58 -28.32 -18.13
C PRO A 39 -49.33 -26.89 -17.61
N GLY A 40 -50.41 -26.20 -17.22
CA GLY A 40 -50.36 -24.82 -16.71
C GLY A 40 -49.46 -24.67 -15.48
N PRO A 41 -49.06 -23.43 -15.13
CA PRO A 41 -48.12 -23.19 -14.05
C PRO A 41 -48.73 -23.62 -12.71
N SER A 42 -48.27 -24.74 -12.16
CA SER A 42 -48.42 -25.03 -10.74
C SER A 42 -47.56 -24.02 -9.99
N THR A 43 -48.21 -23.11 -9.28
CA THR A 43 -47.55 -22.15 -8.39
C THR A 43 -46.66 -22.91 -7.38
N PRO A 44 -45.36 -22.58 -7.28
CA PRO A 44 -44.53 -23.14 -6.21
C PRO A 44 -45.07 -22.59 -4.89
N THR A 45 -45.46 -23.48 -3.98
CA THR A 45 -45.90 -23.08 -2.64
C THR A 45 -44.80 -22.30 -1.94
N TRP A 46 -45.20 -21.24 -1.24
CA TRP A 46 -44.35 -20.32 -0.49
C TRP A 46 -43.29 -21.00 0.41
N ALA A 47 -43.54 -22.26 0.82
CA ALA A 47 -42.64 -23.07 1.64
C ALA A 47 -41.32 -23.44 0.92
N ARG A 48 -41.33 -23.58 -0.41
CA ARG A 48 -40.12 -23.92 -1.20
C ARG A 48 -39.19 -22.72 -1.37
N TRP A 49 -39.76 -21.52 -1.46
CA TRP A 49 -39.01 -20.25 -1.43
C TRP A 49 -38.39 -19.98 -0.06
N LYS A 50 -39.05 -20.34 1.05
CA LYS A 50 -38.46 -20.24 2.38
C LYS A 50 -37.25 -21.14 2.57
N ALA A 51 -37.27 -22.38 2.07
CA ALA A 51 -36.13 -23.29 2.19
C ALA A 51 -34.90 -22.84 1.35
N ILE A 52 -35.14 -22.22 0.18
CA ILE A 52 -34.08 -21.63 -0.66
C ILE A 52 -33.56 -20.32 -0.06
N ALA A 53 -34.45 -19.46 0.46
CA ALA A 53 -34.10 -18.21 1.13
C ALA A 53 -33.34 -18.44 2.46
N TRP A 54 -33.67 -19.50 3.22
CA TRP A 54 -32.96 -19.83 4.45
C TRP A 54 -31.54 -20.38 4.17
N ARG A 55 -31.36 -21.12 3.07
CA ARG A 55 -30.03 -21.56 2.61
C ARG A 55 -29.18 -20.44 2.01
N TRP A 56 -29.78 -19.37 1.48
CA TRP A 56 -29.04 -18.17 1.04
C TRP A 56 -28.65 -17.25 2.19
N ASN A 57 -29.41 -17.25 3.30
CA ASN A 57 -29.16 -16.36 4.44
C ASN A 57 -28.19 -16.93 5.50
N SER A 58 -27.62 -18.12 5.26
CA SER A 58 -26.65 -18.77 6.15
C SER A 58 -25.23 -18.81 5.57
N TRP A 59 -25.02 -18.14 4.43
CA TRP A 59 -23.73 -18.02 3.73
C TRP A 59 -23.50 -16.59 3.20
N ALA A 60 -24.07 -15.58 3.86
CA ALA A 60 -23.55 -14.24 3.69
C ALA A 60 -22.22 -14.18 4.44
N PRO A 61 -21.07 -13.90 3.79
CA PRO A 61 -19.85 -13.66 4.52
C PRO A 61 -20.12 -12.54 5.55
N PRO A 62 -19.57 -12.64 6.78
CA PRO A 62 -19.73 -11.57 7.75
C PRO A 62 -19.29 -10.25 7.10
N LEU A 63 -20.05 -9.18 7.36
CA LEU A 63 -19.67 -7.85 6.90
C LEU A 63 -18.22 -7.58 7.33
N PRO A 64 -17.37 -7.04 6.44
CA PRO A 64 -15.98 -6.80 6.78
C PRO A 64 -15.91 -5.92 8.03
N ARG A 65 -15.11 -6.35 9.01
CA ARG A 65 -14.86 -5.60 10.23
C ARG A 65 -14.24 -4.26 9.85
N VAL A 66 -14.82 -3.20 10.39
CA VAL A 66 -14.24 -1.86 10.26
C VAL A 66 -12.99 -1.82 11.15
N PRO A 67 -11.85 -1.32 10.65
CA PRO A 67 -10.67 -1.09 11.48
C PRO A 67 -11.03 -0.09 12.58
N GLU A 68 -11.02 -0.54 13.83
CA GLU A 68 -11.20 0.34 14.98
C GLU A 68 -9.85 0.93 15.39
N PRO A 69 -9.76 2.23 15.71
CA PRO A 69 -8.53 2.82 16.21
C PRO A 69 -8.09 2.12 17.50
N VAL A 70 -6.78 1.87 17.63
CA VAL A 70 -6.21 1.36 18.87
C VAL A 70 -6.37 2.44 19.97
N PRO A 71 -7.02 2.12 21.10
CA PRO A 71 -7.29 3.09 22.15
C PRO A 71 -6.04 3.84 22.60
N GLY A 72 -6.10 5.17 22.58
CA GLY A 72 -5.04 6.05 23.05
C GLY A 72 -3.71 5.98 22.28
N PHE A 73 -3.66 5.33 21.11
CA PHE A 73 -2.40 5.19 20.34
C PHE A 73 -1.79 6.54 19.95
N LEU A 74 -2.57 7.44 19.32
CA LEU A 74 -2.09 8.77 18.92
C LEU A 74 -1.69 9.64 20.11
N ASP A 75 -2.45 9.55 21.20
CA ASP A 75 -2.14 10.20 22.48
C ASP A 75 -0.77 9.78 23.02
N ARG A 76 -0.48 8.47 23.00
CA ARG A 76 0.80 7.91 23.44
C ARG A 76 1.96 8.35 22.53
N LEU A 77 1.75 8.36 21.20
CA LEU A 77 2.72 8.92 20.26
C LEU A 77 3.00 10.41 20.54
N ALA A 78 1.96 11.21 20.78
CA ALA A 78 2.09 12.63 21.10
C ALA A 78 2.84 12.87 22.41
N ARG A 79 2.62 11.99 23.42
CA ARG A 79 3.30 12.02 24.72
C ARG A 79 4.69 11.37 24.72
N ARG A 80 5.16 10.83 23.58
CA ARG A 80 6.47 10.16 23.42
C ARG A 80 6.60 8.92 24.30
N GLU A 81 5.49 8.26 24.56
CA GLU A 81 5.48 7.01 25.29
C GLU A 81 6.04 5.87 24.42
N ARG A 82 6.43 4.77 25.07
CA ARG A 82 6.79 3.55 24.35
C ARG A 82 5.54 2.90 23.77
N ILE A 83 5.68 2.34 22.58
CA ILE A 83 4.61 1.70 21.82
C ILE A 83 4.93 0.21 21.76
N PRO A 84 4.31 -0.62 22.62
CA PRO A 84 4.51 -2.07 22.63
C PRO A 84 3.79 -2.79 21.48
N GLU A 85 2.81 -2.14 20.85
CA GLU A 85 2.07 -2.70 19.72
C GLU A 85 2.99 -3.08 18.56
N ARG A 86 2.61 -4.12 17.81
CA ARG A 86 3.20 -4.44 16.50
C ARG A 86 2.75 -3.40 15.48
N VAL A 87 3.63 -2.44 15.21
CA VAL A 87 3.40 -1.34 14.27
C VAL A 87 4.02 -1.71 12.92
N VAL A 88 3.21 -1.64 11.88
CA VAL A 88 3.68 -1.75 10.50
C VAL A 88 3.50 -0.41 9.80
N VAL A 89 4.61 0.19 9.35
CA VAL A 89 4.61 1.41 8.53
C VAL A 89 4.67 0.98 7.07
N VAL A 90 3.56 1.11 6.34
CA VAL A 90 3.44 0.79 4.92
C VAL A 90 3.56 2.06 4.11
N VAL A 91 4.63 2.19 3.35
CA VAL A 91 4.91 3.38 2.55
C VAL A 91 5.30 3.02 1.11
N ALA A 92 5.11 3.95 0.20
CA ALA A 92 5.44 3.72 -1.21
C ALA A 92 6.95 3.70 -1.45
N HIS A 93 7.67 4.68 -0.90
CA HIS A 93 9.05 4.98 -1.29
C HIS A 93 10.03 5.03 -0.12
N PRO A 94 11.32 4.69 -0.36
CA PRO A 94 12.41 4.92 0.58
C PRO A 94 12.64 6.39 0.97
N ASP A 95 12.04 6.86 2.06
CA ASP A 95 12.11 8.23 2.65
C ASP A 95 10.78 8.59 3.35
N ASP A 96 9.67 8.15 2.76
CA ASP A 96 8.30 8.34 3.25
C ASP A 96 8.14 7.91 4.72
N GLU A 97 8.83 6.85 5.15
CA GLU A 97 8.74 6.32 6.51
C GLU A 97 9.21 7.36 7.55
N VAL A 98 10.24 8.13 7.22
CA VAL A 98 10.76 9.19 8.09
C VAL A 98 9.78 10.36 8.13
N LEU A 99 9.13 10.66 7.00
CA LEU A 99 8.10 11.70 6.90
C LEU A 99 6.82 11.33 7.66
N ALA A 100 6.51 10.03 7.77
CA ALA A 100 5.34 9.50 8.48
C ALA A 100 5.44 9.70 10.00
N ALA A 101 6.52 9.17 10.59
CA ALA A 101 6.66 9.09 12.04
C ALA A 101 8.12 8.96 12.50
N GLY A 102 9.09 9.47 11.72
CA GLY A 102 10.52 9.30 12.00
C GLY A 102 10.91 9.72 13.42
N SER A 103 10.31 10.78 13.97
CA SER A 103 10.58 11.25 15.33
C SER A 103 10.09 10.29 16.44
N ARG A 104 9.31 9.26 16.11
CA ARG A 104 8.73 8.29 17.04
C ARG A 104 9.14 6.84 16.80
N MET A 105 9.75 6.52 15.66
CA MET A 105 10.12 5.13 15.32
C MET A 105 10.98 4.45 16.39
N ASN A 106 11.92 5.18 17.00
CA ASN A 106 12.77 4.64 18.07
C ASN A 106 12.04 4.36 19.41
N ARG A 107 10.74 4.61 19.48
CA ARG A 107 9.87 4.29 20.62
C ARG A 107 8.94 3.11 20.34
N MET A 108 8.94 2.59 19.11
CA MET A 108 8.14 1.44 18.70
C MET A 108 8.95 0.17 18.95
N GLU A 109 8.48 -0.69 19.86
CA GLU A 109 9.23 -1.88 20.29
C GLU A 109 9.19 -3.00 19.25
N ASN A 110 8.11 -3.06 18.47
CA ASN A 110 7.90 -4.06 17.43
C ASN A 110 7.53 -3.35 16.12
N LEU A 111 8.55 -2.84 15.40
CA LEU A 111 8.37 -2.04 14.19
C LEU A 111 8.77 -2.81 12.94
N THR A 112 7.87 -2.85 11.96
CA THR A 112 8.18 -3.25 10.58
C THR A 112 7.96 -2.05 9.66
N VAL A 113 8.88 -1.78 8.74
CA VAL A 113 8.70 -0.78 7.67
C VAL A 113 8.66 -1.52 6.34
N ILE A 114 7.61 -1.29 5.57
CA ILE A 114 7.37 -1.90 4.27
C ILE A 114 7.39 -0.81 3.20
N HIS A 115 8.32 -0.93 2.26
CA HIS A 115 8.35 -0.13 1.04
C HIS A 115 7.69 -0.89 -0.11
N LEU A 116 6.64 -0.32 -0.72
CA LEU A 116 6.01 -0.94 -1.89
C LEU A 116 6.93 -0.96 -3.11
N THR A 117 7.74 0.10 -3.27
CA THR A 117 8.60 0.27 -4.42
C THR A 117 10.07 0.26 -4.05
N ASP A 118 10.93 0.11 -5.06
CA ASP A 118 12.38 0.29 -4.94
C ASP A 118 12.81 1.76 -4.96
N GLY A 119 11.87 2.70 -5.15
CA GLY A 119 12.15 4.12 -5.33
C GLY A 119 12.93 4.45 -6.61
N ALA A 120 12.97 3.54 -7.58
CA ALA A 120 13.74 3.67 -8.81
C ALA A 120 12.82 3.58 -10.04
N PRO A 121 12.41 4.72 -10.63
CA PRO A 121 11.49 4.73 -11.75
C PRO A 121 12.16 4.20 -13.03
N ARG A 122 11.36 3.65 -13.96
CA ARG A 122 11.86 3.06 -15.21
C ARG A 122 12.53 4.05 -16.14
N ASP A 123 12.13 5.33 -16.09
CA ASP A 123 12.66 6.40 -16.92
C ASP A 123 14.17 6.64 -16.71
N MET A 124 14.71 6.18 -15.56
CA MET A 124 16.11 6.30 -15.17
C MET A 124 16.62 7.74 -15.05
N GLU A 125 15.74 8.73 -14.99
CA GLU A 125 16.13 10.14 -15.05
C GLU A 125 17.00 10.53 -13.84
N ASP A 126 16.53 10.23 -12.62
CA ASP A 126 17.28 10.46 -11.38
C ASP A 126 18.56 9.64 -11.29
N ALA A 127 18.47 8.35 -11.64
CA ALA A 127 19.62 7.46 -11.64
C ALA A 127 20.75 8.00 -12.55
N ARG A 128 20.40 8.46 -13.77
CA ARG A 128 21.36 9.05 -14.70
C ARG A 128 21.93 10.37 -14.19
N ARG A 129 21.12 11.24 -13.55
CA ARG A 129 21.61 12.47 -12.89
C ARG A 129 22.69 12.18 -11.85
N LEU A 130 22.56 11.06 -11.15
CA LEU A 130 23.52 10.58 -10.14
C LEU A 130 24.67 9.76 -10.73
N GLY A 131 24.75 9.64 -12.06
CA GLY A 131 25.82 8.90 -12.76
C GLY A 131 25.69 7.38 -12.69
N LEU A 132 24.51 6.85 -12.34
CA LEU A 132 24.24 5.41 -12.29
C LEU A 132 23.87 4.86 -13.66
N SER A 133 24.33 3.64 -13.94
CA SER A 133 24.10 2.95 -15.21
C SER A 133 22.89 2.03 -15.23
N SER A 134 22.29 1.71 -14.08
CA SER A 134 21.13 0.82 -13.99
C SER A 134 20.14 1.23 -12.90
N ARG A 135 18.87 0.88 -13.12
CA ARG A 135 17.77 1.13 -12.17
C ARG A 135 17.97 0.32 -10.90
N ASP A 136 18.48 -0.90 -11.05
CA ASP A 136 18.77 -1.77 -9.91
C ASP A 136 19.89 -1.19 -9.02
N ASP A 137 20.90 -0.54 -9.59
CA ASP A 137 21.91 0.18 -8.81
C ASP A 137 21.30 1.34 -8.03
N TYR A 138 20.34 2.04 -8.64
CA TYR A 138 19.63 3.14 -7.98
C TYR A 138 18.73 2.65 -6.84
N GLY A 139 17.93 1.60 -7.07
CA GLY A 139 17.13 0.99 -6.00
C GLY A 139 18.00 0.45 -4.85
N ARG A 140 19.15 -0.18 -5.16
CA ARG A 140 20.12 -0.60 -4.13
C ARG A 140 20.75 0.57 -3.38
N MET A 141 21.01 1.69 -4.06
CA MET A 141 21.48 2.92 -3.41
C MET A 141 20.43 3.41 -2.42
N ARG A 142 19.18 3.62 -2.87
CA ARG A 142 18.07 4.05 -1.99
C ARG A 142 17.87 3.11 -0.81
N ARG A 143 18.05 1.80 -1.01
CA ARG A 143 17.96 0.84 0.10
C ARG A 143 19.05 1.01 1.16
N ARG A 144 20.27 1.40 0.77
CA ARG A 144 21.33 1.73 1.74
C ARG A 144 21.02 3.02 2.50
N GLU A 145 20.39 3.98 1.85
CA GLU A 145 19.95 5.23 2.48
C GLU A 145 18.90 4.95 3.57
N VAL A 146 17.93 4.06 3.35
CA VAL A 146 16.98 3.62 4.39
C VAL A 146 17.70 3.09 5.63
N VAL A 147 18.67 2.19 5.45
CA VAL A 147 19.40 1.60 6.58
C VAL A 147 20.13 2.69 7.37
N ALA A 148 20.84 3.59 6.68
CA ALA A 148 21.53 4.70 7.31
C ALA A 148 20.56 5.67 8.02
N ALA A 149 19.38 5.92 7.45
CA ALA A 149 18.35 6.74 8.05
C ALA A 149 17.79 6.10 9.33
N MET A 150 17.53 4.79 9.35
CA MET A 150 17.08 4.09 10.56
C MET A 150 18.14 4.12 11.67
N ASP A 151 19.41 3.93 11.32
CA ASP A 151 20.54 4.09 12.24
C ASP A 151 20.58 5.51 12.83
N ALA A 152 20.39 6.54 12.00
CA ALA A 152 20.35 7.94 12.44
C ALA A 152 19.14 8.22 13.36
N LEU A 153 17.99 7.57 13.14
CA LEU A 153 16.83 7.62 14.02
C LEU A 153 17.03 6.87 15.34
N GLY A 154 18.03 5.99 15.41
CA GLY A 154 18.19 5.04 16.52
C GLY A 154 17.00 4.08 16.61
N ALA A 155 16.41 3.74 15.46
CA ALA A 155 15.33 2.76 15.34
C ALA A 155 15.89 1.47 14.76
N ASP A 156 15.34 0.33 15.18
CA ASP A 156 15.75 -1.01 14.72
C ASP A 156 14.53 -1.77 14.16
N PRO A 157 13.97 -1.32 13.03
CA PRO A 157 12.83 -1.98 12.42
C PRO A 157 13.23 -3.22 11.62
N GLU A 158 12.30 -4.17 11.48
CA GLU A 158 12.33 -5.08 10.35
C GLU A 158 12.04 -4.28 9.07
N LEU A 159 12.96 -4.33 8.10
CA LEU A 159 12.81 -3.58 6.86
C LEU A 159 12.45 -4.53 5.71
N LEU A 160 11.28 -4.34 5.11
CA LEU A 160 10.82 -5.05 3.91
C LEU A 160 10.76 -4.11 2.70
N CYS A 161 10.90 -4.67 1.51
CA CYS A 161 10.70 -3.95 0.25
C CYS A 161 10.15 -4.94 -0.78
N TYR A 162 9.07 -4.56 -1.46
CA TYR A 162 8.45 -5.41 -2.49
C TYR A 162 9.09 -5.26 -3.87
N TRP A 163 10.02 -4.32 -4.03
CA TRP A 163 10.83 -4.12 -5.23
C TRP A 163 10.04 -3.89 -6.51
N HIS A 164 8.85 -3.29 -6.41
CA HIS A 164 8.13 -2.79 -7.58
C HIS A 164 8.74 -1.46 -8.06
N PRO A 165 8.68 -1.14 -9.36
CA PRO A 165 9.18 0.14 -9.84
C PRO A 165 8.37 1.31 -9.28
N ASP A 166 9.08 2.38 -8.93
CA ASP A 166 8.49 3.67 -8.62
C ASP A 166 7.66 4.22 -9.80
N LYS A 167 6.54 4.87 -9.47
CA LYS A 167 5.46 5.41 -10.30
C LYS A 167 4.54 4.36 -10.91
N GLU A 168 4.75 3.08 -10.60
CA GLU A 168 4.07 1.94 -11.21
C GLU A 168 3.39 1.00 -10.19
N ALA A 169 3.32 1.35 -8.91
CA ALA A 169 2.83 0.43 -7.87
C ALA A 169 1.43 -0.14 -8.21
N ILE A 170 0.53 0.69 -8.74
CA ILE A 170 -0.83 0.26 -9.11
C ILE A 170 -0.86 -0.81 -10.21
N LEU A 171 0.15 -0.84 -11.09
CA LEU A 171 0.29 -1.88 -12.12
C LEU A 171 0.60 -3.25 -11.52
N HIS A 172 1.13 -3.26 -10.29
CA HIS A 172 1.48 -4.43 -9.51
C HIS A 172 0.50 -4.70 -8.36
N GLY A 173 -0.65 -4.00 -8.35
CA GLY A 173 -1.65 -4.04 -7.27
C GLY A 173 -2.00 -5.44 -6.74
N PRO A 174 -2.25 -6.45 -7.59
CA PRO A 174 -2.52 -7.81 -7.10
C PRO A 174 -1.36 -8.44 -6.31
N ALA A 175 -0.12 -8.28 -6.77
CA ALA A 175 1.05 -8.84 -6.10
C ALA A 175 1.32 -8.12 -4.77
N ILE A 176 1.25 -6.79 -4.80
CA ILE A 176 1.35 -5.95 -3.59
C ILE A 176 0.29 -6.34 -2.57
N LEU A 177 -0.95 -6.55 -3.00
CA LEU A 177 -2.04 -6.96 -2.12
C LEU A 177 -1.78 -8.33 -1.48
N ASP A 178 -1.34 -9.32 -2.27
CA ASP A 178 -1.01 -10.64 -1.75
C ASP A 178 0.09 -10.57 -0.69
N GLN A 179 1.14 -9.76 -0.91
CA GLN A 179 2.21 -9.51 0.06
C GLN A 179 1.72 -8.77 1.31
N LEU A 180 0.91 -7.72 1.16
CA LEU A 180 0.33 -6.99 2.29
C LEU A 180 -0.56 -7.88 3.17
N VAL A 181 -1.31 -8.82 2.61
CA VAL A 181 -2.14 -9.75 3.41
C VAL A 181 -1.28 -10.66 4.28
N GLU A 182 -0.13 -11.09 3.75
CA GLU A 182 0.85 -11.88 4.50
C GLU A 182 1.46 -11.04 5.63
N ASP A 183 2.05 -9.90 5.28
CA ASP A 183 2.87 -9.09 6.21
C ASP A 183 2.03 -8.30 7.24
N LEU A 184 0.79 -7.94 6.92
CA LEU A 184 -0.12 -7.26 7.87
C LEU A 184 -0.88 -8.23 8.78
N GLY A 185 -0.71 -9.52 8.57
CA GLY A 185 -1.53 -10.54 9.22
C GLY A 185 -1.46 -10.56 10.76
N GLU A 186 -0.37 -10.02 11.29
CA GLU A 186 -0.04 -9.93 12.71
C GLU A 186 0.08 -8.47 13.18
N ALA A 187 -0.23 -7.49 12.32
CA ALA A 187 -0.18 -6.09 12.70
C ALA A 187 -1.27 -5.77 13.74
N GLN A 188 -0.94 -4.91 14.71
CA GLN A 188 -1.93 -4.29 15.60
C GLN A 188 -2.22 -2.84 15.19
N VAL A 189 -1.22 -2.20 14.59
CA VAL A 189 -1.29 -0.84 14.07
C VAL A 189 -0.67 -0.82 12.68
N VAL A 190 -1.35 -0.16 11.75
CA VAL A 190 -0.78 0.20 10.44
C VAL A 190 -0.72 1.71 10.30
N ILE A 191 0.41 2.23 9.87
CA ILE A 191 0.57 3.63 9.45
C ILE A 191 0.81 3.62 7.93
N THR A 192 0.00 4.34 7.16
CA THR A 192 0.11 4.38 5.69
C THR A 192 -0.16 5.78 5.12
N HIS A 193 -0.01 5.95 3.82
CA HIS A 193 -0.30 7.20 3.13
C HIS A 193 -1.77 7.59 3.20
N ALA A 194 -2.05 8.90 3.27
CA ALA A 194 -3.37 9.44 3.02
C ALA A 194 -3.73 9.36 1.52
N TYR A 195 -5.00 9.10 1.22
CA TYR A 195 -5.51 9.13 -0.16
C TYR A 195 -5.86 10.56 -0.57
N GLU A 196 -4.90 11.25 -1.20
CA GLU A 196 -4.96 12.70 -1.47
C GLU A 196 -4.51 13.08 -2.89
N HIS A 197 -4.28 12.10 -3.77
CA HIS A 197 -3.86 12.34 -5.16
C HIS A 197 -2.53 13.09 -5.32
N GLY A 198 -1.64 12.96 -4.34
CA GLY A 198 -0.27 13.49 -4.37
C GLY A 198 0.65 12.74 -5.31
N HIS A 199 0.68 11.42 -5.16
CA HIS A 199 1.48 10.47 -5.94
C HIS A 199 0.68 9.20 -6.20
N PRO A 200 0.77 8.56 -7.39
CA PRO A 200 0.02 7.34 -7.68
C PRO A 200 0.38 6.19 -6.73
N ASP A 201 1.65 6.07 -6.35
CA ASP A 201 2.08 5.01 -5.43
C ASP A 201 1.64 5.26 -3.98
N HIS A 202 1.52 6.52 -3.55
CA HIS A 202 0.96 6.88 -2.23
C HIS A 202 -0.51 6.45 -2.15
N ASP A 203 -1.30 6.81 -3.17
CA ASP A 203 -2.70 6.38 -3.28
C ASP A 203 -2.82 4.85 -3.37
N THR A 204 -1.85 4.18 -4.03
CA THR A 204 -1.79 2.72 -4.11
C THR A 204 -1.53 2.08 -2.75
N ALA A 205 -0.68 2.66 -1.91
CA ALA A 205 -0.44 2.19 -0.55
C ALA A 205 -1.70 2.27 0.32
N ALA A 206 -2.42 3.39 0.25
CA ALA A 206 -3.69 3.55 0.94
C ALA A 206 -4.73 2.50 0.49
N LEU A 207 -4.88 2.30 -0.82
CA LEU A 207 -5.79 1.30 -1.41
C LEU A 207 -5.39 -0.13 -1.02
N GLY A 208 -4.11 -0.46 -1.15
CA GLY A 208 -3.55 -1.79 -0.87
C GLY A 208 -3.78 -2.20 0.58
N VAL A 209 -3.48 -1.30 1.53
CA VAL A 209 -3.77 -1.54 2.96
C VAL A 209 -5.26 -1.79 3.17
N ARG A 210 -6.15 -0.95 2.61
CA ARG A 210 -7.59 -1.15 2.77
C ARG A 210 -8.08 -2.51 2.26
N LEU A 211 -7.60 -2.93 1.09
CA LEU A 211 -7.95 -4.22 0.51
C LEU A 211 -7.38 -5.39 1.30
N ALA A 212 -6.14 -5.27 1.81
CA ALA A 212 -5.54 -6.28 2.67
C ALA A 212 -6.38 -6.51 3.93
N LEU A 213 -6.83 -5.42 4.59
CA LEU A 213 -7.70 -5.53 5.77
C LEU A 213 -9.05 -6.17 5.46
N ARG A 214 -9.62 -5.92 4.27
CA ARG A 214 -10.85 -6.60 3.84
C ARG A 214 -10.63 -8.11 3.72
N ARG A 215 -9.50 -8.55 3.16
CA ARG A 215 -9.15 -9.98 3.08
C ARG A 215 -8.91 -10.59 4.46
N LEU A 216 -8.11 -9.94 5.31
CA LEU A 216 -7.88 -10.39 6.69
C LEU A 216 -9.21 -10.55 7.45
N SER A 217 -10.11 -9.58 7.33
CA SER A 217 -11.43 -9.68 7.96
C SER A 217 -12.29 -10.79 7.36
N ALA A 218 -12.25 -11.02 6.05
CA ALA A 218 -13.00 -12.10 5.40
C ALA A 218 -12.50 -13.48 5.84
N ASP A 219 -11.20 -13.59 6.12
CA ASP A 219 -10.55 -14.78 6.69
C ASP A 219 -10.78 -14.93 8.21
N GLY A 220 -11.54 -14.02 8.83
CA GLY A 220 -11.85 -14.05 10.26
C GLY A 220 -10.67 -13.66 11.16
N ARG A 221 -9.61 -13.06 10.60
CA ARG A 221 -8.44 -12.58 11.33
C ARG A 221 -8.75 -11.25 12.01
N GLU A 222 -7.96 -10.91 13.02
CA GLU A 222 -7.99 -9.57 13.60
C GLU A 222 -7.50 -8.55 12.57
N VAL A 223 -8.09 -7.35 12.61
CA VAL A 223 -7.69 -6.24 11.74
C VAL A 223 -7.02 -5.16 12.58
N PRO A 224 -5.82 -4.67 12.20
CA PRO A 224 -5.14 -3.58 12.91
C PRO A 224 -5.94 -2.28 12.85
N GLY A 225 -5.70 -1.40 13.82
CA GLY A 225 -6.09 0.01 13.69
C GLY A 225 -5.24 0.69 12.63
N VAL A 226 -5.85 1.49 11.76
CA VAL A 226 -5.15 2.17 10.66
C VAL A 226 -5.06 3.66 10.94
N TYR A 227 -3.86 4.18 10.77
CA TYR A 227 -3.56 5.60 10.80
C TYR A 227 -2.93 5.99 9.48
N GLU A 228 -3.16 7.22 9.08
CA GLU A 228 -2.56 7.78 7.88
C GLU A 228 -1.79 9.05 8.18
N PHE A 229 -0.92 9.43 7.25
CA PHE A 229 -0.16 10.68 7.27
C PHE A 229 -0.18 11.33 5.89
N PRO A 230 -0.15 12.66 5.80
CA PRO A 230 -0.12 13.38 4.52
C PRO A 230 1.34 13.62 4.10
N ILE A 231 1.63 13.58 2.81
CA ILE A 231 2.93 14.03 2.29
C ILE A 231 2.77 15.26 1.40
N TYR A 232 2.26 15.11 0.19
CA TYR A 232 1.97 16.26 -0.64
C TYR A 232 0.70 16.03 -1.44
N ALA A 233 0.01 17.12 -1.72
CA ALA A 233 -1.23 17.12 -2.49
C ALA A 233 -1.36 18.47 -3.21
N ILE A 234 -2.50 18.68 -3.86
CA ILE A 234 -2.81 19.94 -4.50
C ILE A 234 -4.03 20.63 -3.89
N GLU A 235 -3.92 21.93 -3.64
CA GLU A 235 -5.05 22.79 -3.31
C GLU A 235 -5.24 23.86 -4.38
N GLY A 236 -6.26 23.68 -5.22
CA GLY A 236 -6.46 24.47 -6.44
C GLY A 236 -5.27 24.32 -7.39
N ASP A 237 -4.41 25.34 -7.46
CA ASP A 237 -3.18 25.33 -8.26
C ASP A 237 -1.89 25.28 -7.43
N ARG A 238 -2.00 25.19 -6.10
CA ARG A 238 -0.85 25.29 -5.20
C ARG A 238 -0.50 23.92 -4.61
N PRO A 239 0.78 23.53 -4.60
CA PRO A 239 1.19 22.37 -3.82
C PRO A 239 1.00 22.64 -2.33
N VAL A 240 0.52 21.62 -1.63
CA VAL A 240 0.47 21.58 -0.17
C VAL A 240 1.35 20.43 0.29
N PHE A 241 2.14 20.66 1.33
CA PHE A 241 3.10 19.71 1.87
C PHE A 241 2.82 19.51 3.37
N GLY A 242 2.79 18.25 3.82
CA GLY A 242 2.73 17.84 5.23
C GLY A 242 1.47 18.27 5.96
N ARG A 243 0.36 18.41 5.23
CA ARG A 243 -0.95 18.77 5.77
C ARG A 243 -2.01 17.97 5.07
N PHE A 244 -2.97 17.47 5.84
CA PHE A 244 -4.15 16.82 5.29
C PHE A 244 -5.04 17.84 4.59
N HIS A 245 -5.82 17.36 3.64
CA HIS A 245 -7.06 18.02 3.28
C HIS A 245 -7.98 18.12 4.52
N PRO A 246 -8.53 19.30 4.82
CA PRO A 246 -9.39 19.49 5.98
C PRO A 246 -10.60 18.55 5.95
N ASP A 247 -10.69 17.67 6.94
CA ASP A 247 -11.86 16.83 7.18
C ASP A 247 -12.32 16.97 8.64
N PRO A 248 -13.44 17.68 8.91
CA PRO A 248 -13.97 17.84 10.25
C PRO A 248 -14.34 16.52 10.95
N LYS A 249 -14.53 15.43 10.19
CA LYS A 249 -14.86 14.10 10.73
C LYS A 249 -13.62 13.29 11.11
N SER A 250 -12.44 13.72 10.68
CA SER A 250 -11.19 12.98 10.81
C SER A 250 -10.12 13.91 11.40
N PRO A 251 -10.18 14.20 12.71
CA PRO A 251 -9.25 15.12 13.35
C PRO A 251 -7.82 14.60 13.33
N GLU A 252 -6.87 15.47 13.00
CA GLU A 252 -5.44 15.18 13.01
C GLU A 252 -4.82 15.36 14.40
N THR A 253 -3.79 14.57 14.66
CA THR A 253 -2.85 14.73 15.78
C THR A 253 -1.53 15.21 15.23
N VAL A 254 -1.11 16.39 15.68
CA VAL A 254 0.22 16.94 15.37
C VAL A 254 1.21 16.42 16.39
N LEU A 255 2.25 15.75 15.93
CA LEU A 255 3.37 15.37 16.77
C LEU A 255 4.32 16.55 16.87
N HIS A 256 4.26 17.28 17.98
CA HIS A 256 5.23 18.36 18.21
C HIS A 256 6.61 17.76 18.52
N LEU A 257 7.62 18.15 17.74
CA LEU A 257 8.99 17.68 17.90
C LEU A 257 9.77 18.62 18.83
N THR A 258 10.48 18.04 19.79
CA THR A 258 11.56 18.74 20.50
C THR A 258 12.72 19.05 19.55
N GLU A 259 13.62 19.94 19.93
CA GLU A 259 14.82 20.24 19.13
C GLU A 259 15.66 18.99 18.85
N ALA A 260 15.84 18.11 19.85
CA ALA A 260 16.58 16.86 19.68
C ALA A 260 15.88 15.87 18.75
N GLU A 261 14.55 15.77 18.81
CA GLU A 261 13.75 14.93 17.90
C GLU A 261 13.82 15.45 16.46
N ARG A 262 13.73 16.77 16.29
CA ARG A 262 13.88 17.42 14.98
C ARG A 262 15.27 17.20 14.40
N ALA A 263 16.32 17.43 15.19
CA ALA A 263 17.69 17.20 14.76
C ALA A 263 17.94 15.75 14.33
N ARG A 264 17.38 14.77 15.07
CA ARG A 264 17.51 13.35 14.72
C ARG A 264 16.78 13.01 13.43
N ARG A 265 15.54 13.45 13.28
CA ARG A 265 14.76 13.26 12.05
C ARG A 265 15.44 13.92 10.86
N ASP A 266 15.92 15.15 11.01
CA ASP A 266 16.59 15.88 9.93
C ASP A 266 17.92 15.21 9.56
N ALA A 267 18.64 14.62 10.52
CA ALA A 267 19.82 13.80 10.24
C ALA A 267 19.45 12.53 9.44
N ALA A 268 18.36 11.86 9.78
CA ALA A 268 17.87 10.70 9.02
C ALA A 268 17.45 11.09 7.59
N LEU A 269 16.72 12.21 7.42
CA LEU A 269 16.37 12.72 6.10
C LEU A 269 17.61 13.06 5.25
N ALA A 270 18.69 13.52 5.88
CA ALA A 270 19.94 13.83 5.19
C ALA A 270 20.67 12.59 4.64
N GLU A 271 20.35 11.38 5.12
CA GLU A 271 20.93 10.15 4.58
C GLU A 271 20.34 9.77 3.21
N TYR A 272 19.15 10.26 2.84
CA TYR A 272 18.59 10.15 1.49
C TYR A 272 19.24 11.16 0.53
N ARG A 273 20.56 11.02 0.34
CA ARG A 273 21.38 11.93 -0.47
C ARG A 273 20.90 11.96 -1.92
N SER A 274 20.42 10.84 -2.43
CA SER A 274 19.82 10.75 -3.75
C SER A 274 18.55 11.59 -3.90
N GLN A 275 17.86 11.90 -2.80
CA GLN A 275 16.60 12.65 -2.75
C GLN A 275 16.74 14.08 -2.24
N SER A 276 17.97 14.60 -2.07
CA SER A 276 18.20 15.90 -1.44
C SER A 276 17.48 17.07 -2.13
N GLY A 277 17.27 17.00 -3.44
CA GLY A 277 16.52 17.99 -4.21
C GLY A 277 15.00 17.91 -4.02
N VAL A 278 14.49 16.72 -3.71
CA VAL A 278 13.06 16.46 -3.49
C VAL A 278 12.67 16.81 -2.05
N LEU A 279 13.45 16.35 -1.07
CA LEU A 279 13.15 16.49 0.36
C LEU A 279 13.34 17.92 0.92
N GLY A 280 13.65 18.91 0.08
CA GLY A 280 13.78 20.30 0.51
C GLY A 280 12.52 20.86 1.19
N PHE A 281 11.33 20.36 0.82
CA PHE A 281 10.06 20.74 1.43
C PHE A 281 9.90 20.23 2.87
N ALA A 282 10.67 19.22 3.28
CA ALA A 282 10.56 18.63 4.62
C ALA A 282 11.19 19.53 5.71
N SER A 283 11.89 20.60 5.31
CA SER A 283 12.35 21.61 6.24
C SER A 283 11.16 22.25 6.95
N GLN A 284 11.16 22.23 8.29
CA GLN A 284 10.05 22.67 9.15
C GLN A 284 8.79 21.78 9.14
N TRP A 285 8.84 20.59 8.52
CA TRP A 285 7.75 19.62 8.60
C TRP A 285 7.35 19.31 10.04
N GLU A 286 6.06 19.18 10.28
CA GLU A 286 5.52 18.56 11.50
C GLU A 286 4.93 17.21 11.09
N GLU A 287 5.22 16.17 11.86
CA GLU A 287 4.60 14.86 11.63
C GLU A 287 3.13 14.93 12.08
N ARG A 288 2.21 14.52 11.21
CA ARG A 288 0.77 14.54 11.46
C ARG A 288 0.20 13.17 11.18
N LEU A 289 -0.60 12.66 12.10
CA LEU A 289 -1.31 11.40 11.94
C LEU A 289 -2.78 11.58 12.28
N ARG A 290 -3.65 10.82 11.62
CA ARG A 290 -5.06 10.67 12.02
C ARG A 290 -5.50 9.22 11.82
N PRO A 291 -6.55 8.75 12.51
CA PRO A 291 -7.18 7.49 12.15
C PRO A 291 -7.61 7.55 10.68
N ALA A 292 -7.25 6.54 9.90
CA ALA A 292 -7.51 6.56 8.46
C ALA A 292 -9.03 6.50 8.19
N PRO A 293 -9.58 7.46 7.42
CA PRO A 293 -10.98 7.42 7.01
C PRO A 293 -11.30 6.17 6.20
N LEU A 294 -12.56 5.74 6.24
CA LEU A 294 -13.04 4.71 5.32
C LEU A 294 -13.29 5.33 3.93
N TYR A 295 -12.23 5.51 3.14
CA TYR A 295 -12.36 5.99 1.77
C TYR A 295 -13.20 5.04 0.91
N ASP A 296 -13.95 5.64 -0.02
CA ASP A 296 -14.41 5.00 -1.25
C ASP A 296 -13.40 5.34 -2.35
N PHE A 297 -12.50 4.40 -2.66
CA PHE A 297 -11.45 4.58 -3.66
C PHE A 297 -11.99 4.66 -5.10
N ARG A 298 -13.29 4.40 -5.34
CA ARG A 298 -13.92 4.67 -6.64
C ARG A 298 -14.23 6.16 -6.81
N GLN A 299 -14.38 6.89 -5.70
CA GLN A 299 -14.49 8.34 -5.69
C GLN A 299 -13.10 8.97 -5.69
N PRO A 300 -12.92 10.10 -6.38
CA PRO A 300 -11.69 10.86 -6.24
C PRO A 300 -11.53 11.34 -4.79
N ALA A 301 -10.29 11.46 -4.34
CA ALA A 301 -9.96 12.21 -3.14
C ALA A 301 -10.49 13.66 -3.27
N PRO A 302 -10.71 14.37 -2.15
CA PRO A 302 -11.19 15.75 -2.18
C PRO A 302 -10.41 16.60 -3.20
N GLN A 303 -11.14 17.46 -3.92
CA GLN A 303 -10.69 18.31 -5.05
C GLN A 303 -10.61 17.68 -6.44
N GLY A 304 -10.55 16.34 -6.58
CA GLY A 304 -10.60 15.66 -7.89
C GLY A 304 -9.45 15.97 -8.86
N LEU A 305 -8.50 16.82 -8.45
CA LEU A 305 -7.27 17.13 -9.16
C LEU A 305 -6.15 16.27 -8.59
N ALA A 306 -5.39 15.58 -9.45
CA ALA A 306 -4.18 14.90 -9.02
C ALA A 306 -2.95 15.78 -9.23
N TRP A 307 -2.11 15.85 -8.21
CA TRP A 307 -0.80 16.50 -8.32
C TRP A 307 0.07 15.78 -9.33
N TYR A 308 0.03 14.44 -9.37
CA TYR A 308 0.82 13.64 -10.32
C TYR A 308 0.44 13.84 -11.79
N ASP A 309 -0.77 14.33 -12.11
CA ASP A 309 -1.14 14.71 -13.48
C ASP A 309 -0.35 15.94 -13.99
N ARG A 310 0.29 16.70 -13.10
CA ARG A 310 1.07 17.91 -13.45
C ARG A 310 2.53 17.64 -13.80
N HIS A 311 3.01 16.42 -13.59
CA HIS A 311 4.43 16.08 -13.80
C HIS A 311 4.72 15.49 -15.18
N GLY A 312 3.69 15.24 -16.00
CA GLY A 312 3.86 14.63 -17.31
C GLY A 312 4.33 13.17 -17.27
N TRP A 313 4.10 12.47 -16.15
CA TRP A 313 4.41 11.04 -16.02
C TRP A 313 3.47 10.18 -16.86
N ASP A 314 3.91 8.96 -17.18
CA ASP A 314 3.10 7.95 -17.88
C ASP A 314 1.88 7.50 -17.05
N MET A 315 1.96 7.61 -15.73
CA MET A 315 0.88 7.31 -14.80
C MET A 315 0.08 8.58 -14.48
N THR A 316 -1.12 8.68 -15.07
CA THR A 316 -2.10 9.74 -14.81
C THR A 316 -3.18 9.26 -13.86
N LEU A 317 -4.00 10.16 -13.30
CA LEU A 317 -5.14 9.81 -12.44
C LEU A 317 -6.13 8.91 -13.18
N ALA A 318 -6.40 9.21 -14.44
CA ALA A 318 -7.30 8.41 -15.27
C ALA A 318 -6.80 6.96 -15.38
N ARG A 319 -5.50 6.78 -15.64
CA ARG A 319 -4.86 5.46 -15.76
C ARG A 319 -4.80 4.75 -14.40
N TRP A 320 -4.43 5.47 -13.35
CA TRP A 320 -4.42 4.92 -12.00
C TRP A 320 -5.81 4.41 -11.61
N ARG A 321 -6.86 5.19 -11.87
CA ARG A 321 -8.26 4.79 -11.58
C ARG A 321 -8.71 3.57 -12.38
N GLU A 322 -8.27 3.41 -13.63
CA GLU A 322 -8.56 2.21 -14.41
C GLU A 322 -8.04 0.95 -13.69
N HIS A 323 -6.78 0.98 -13.26
CA HIS A 323 -6.17 -0.15 -12.55
C HIS A 323 -6.72 -0.33 -11.13
N ALA A 324 -6.99 0.77 -10.41
CA ALA A 324 -7.62 0.73 -9.10
C ALA A 324 -9.04 0.13 -9.16
N ASN A 325 -9.85 0.52 -10.15
CA ASN A 325 -11.18 -0.07 -10.36
C ASN A 325 -11.09 -1.55 -10.71
N ALA A 326 -10.17 -1.94 -11.59
CA ALA A 326 -9.97 -3.35 -11.93
C ALA A 326 -9.55 -4.18 -10.70
N LEU A 327 -8.71 -3.63 -9.83
CA LEU A 327 -8.32 -4.27 -8.57
C LEU A 327 -9.51 -4.35 -7.60
N LEU A 328 -10.27 -3.27 -7.42
CA LEU A 328 -11.48 -3.27 -6.58
C LEU A 328 -12.52 -4.28 -7.07
N ASP A 329 -12.76 -4.36 -8.38
CA ASP A 329 -13.70 -5.32 -8.98
C ASP A 329 -13.24 -6.77 -8.77
N ARG A 330 -11.93 -7.03 -8.88
CA ARG A 330 -11.35 -8.35 -8.56
C ARG A 330 -11.59 -8.75 -7.10
N GLU A 331 -11.50 -7.79 -6.18
CA GLU A 331 -11.66 -8.00 -4.74
C GLU A 331 -13.13 -7.90 -4.27
N GLY A 332 -14.08 -7.70 -5.18
CA GLY A 332 -15.51 -7.52 -4.86
C GLY A 332 -15.74 -6.31 -3.95
N ALA A 333 -14.97 -5.23 -4.16
CA ALA A 333 -14.83 -4.12 -3.23
C ALA A 333 -15.65 -2.88 -3.56
#